data_AF-R7LKK1-F1
#
_entry.id   AF-R7LKK1-F1
#
_cell.length_a   1.000
_cell.length_b   1.000
_cell.length_c   1.000
_cell.angle_alpha   90.00
_cell.angle_beta   90.00
_cell.angle_gamma   90.00
#
_symmetry.space_group_name_H-M   'P 1'
#
loop_
_entity.id
_entity.type
_entity.pdbx_description
1 polymer ?
#
loop_
_entity_poly.entity_id
_entity_poly.type
_entity_poly.pdbx_seq_one_letter_code
_entity_poly.pdbx_strand_id
1 'polypeptide(L)'
;MVRKKRLLIFTGIYVVVLLIVSTYFTLRLIDKIAVTSFKKLHSAYSQALLITAEDMQGDTGCYFSSDKHINNDFSGCDRFYKRFATNLRVTKFCKNNALSNGCIPVYNSYAKTSKCAGFSESMMNKFNQAFVMNDNSNIIVFNQPANVQKPLFAVDSNGKLVPNKSGYDLFSLVIMRNANGYYYFHPDVTYCLPQEKGGIHSLQDVYK
;
A
#
# COMPACT_ATOMS: atom_id res chain seq x y z
N MET A 1 33.69 47.21 6.91
CA MET A 1 33.00 46.06 7.55
C MET A 1 31.49 45.98 7.28
N VAL A 2 30.74 47.09 7.29
CA VAL A 2 29.25 47.09 7.18
C VAL A 2 28.70 46.46 5.88
N ARG A 3 29.37 46.68 4.74
CA ARG A 3 28.95 46.14 3.42
C ARG A 3 29.05 44.60 3.33
N LYS A 4 30.09 44.01 3.95
CA LYS A 4 30.28 42.55 4.02
C LYS A 4 29.21 41.88 4.90
N LYS A 5 28.84 42.51 6.03
CA LYS A 5 27.74 42.02 6.89
C LYS A 5 26.39 42.04 6.17
N ARG A 6 26.07 43.10 5.42
CA ARG A 6 24.82 43.17 4.63
C ARG A 6 24.77 42.12 3.51
N LEU A 7 25.88 41.90 2.80
CA LEU A 7 25.96 40.87 1.76
C LEU A 7 25.75 39.45 2.32
N LEU A 8 26.33 39.15 3.49
CA LEU A 8 26.12 37.87 4.19
C LEU A 8 24.66 37.66 4.60
N ILE A 9 23.98 38.72 5.04
CA ILE A 9 22.55 38.64 5.39
C ILE A 9 21.70 38.36 4.14
N PHE A 10 21.93 39.09 3.04
CA PHE A 10 21.16 38.87 1.81
C PHE A 10 21.40 37.50 1.19
N THR A 11 22.64 37.02 1.18
CA THR A 11 22.97 35.67 0.70
C THR A 11 22.36 34.59 1.60
N GLY A 12 22.40 34.78 2.93
CA GLY A 12 21.72 33.88 3.87
C GLY A 12 20.21 33.80 3.62
N ILE A 13 19.53 34.94 3.46
CA ILE A 13 18.09 34.98 3.15
C ILE A 13 17.81 34.30 1.81
N TYR A 14 18.61 34.58 0.78
CA TYR A 14 18.44 33.97 -0.54
C TYR A 14 18.55 32.44 -0.50
N VAL A 15 19.53 31.90 0.22
CA VAL A 15 19.69 30.44 0.39
C VAL A 15 18.48 29.86 1.12
N VAL A 16 17.99 30.51 2.18
CA VAL A 16 16.79 30.05 2.92
C VAL A 16 15.57 30.04 2.01
N VAL A 17 15.34 31.08 1.21
CA VAL A 17 14.21 31.14 0.27
C VAL A 17 14.32 30.03 -0.79
N LEU A 18 15.50 29.81 -1.37
CA LEU A 18 15.71 28.73 -2.33
C LEU A 18 15.42 27.34 -1.74
N LEU A 19 15.83 27.09 -0.50
CA LEU A 19 15.54 25.83 0.19
C LEU A 19 14.03 25.64 0.41
N ILE A 20 13.31 26.67 0.81
CA ILE A 20 11.84 26.63 0.98
C ILE A 20 11.14 26.35 -0.35
N VAL A 21 11.56 27.02 -1.42
CA VAL A 21 10.98 26.82 -2.76
C VAL A 21 11.26 25.40 -3.27
N SER A 22 12.51 24.93 -3.15
CA SER A 22 12.90 23.57 -3.56
C SER A 22 12.13 22.49 -2.81
N THR A 23 12.00 22.62 -1.48
CA THR A 23 11.22 21.69 -0.66
C THR A 23 9.73 21.71 -1.03
N TYR A 24 9.15 22.87 -1.30
CA TYR A 24 7.77 22.97 -1.77
C TYR A 24 7.54 22.24 -3.11
N PHE A 25 8.42 22.44 -4.09
CA PHE A 25 8.29 21.80 -5.39
C PHE A 25 8.50 20.28 -5.32
N THR A 26 9.47 19.81 -4.52
CA THR A 26 9.71 18.37 -4.33
C THR A 26 8.51 17.67 -3.68
N LEU A 27 7.92 18.26 -2.64
CA LEU A 27 6.69 17.73 -2.03
C LEU A 27 5.54 17.64 -3.04
N ARG A 28 5.29 18.71 -3.80
CA ARG A 28 4.27 18.73 -4.87
C ARG A 28 4.49 17.64 -5.93
N LEU A 29 5.75 17.35 -6.27
CA LEU A 29 6.08 16.29 -7.22
C LEU A 29 5.81 14.90 -6.64
N ILE A 30 6.19 14.67 -5.37
CA ILE A 30 5.92 13.42 -4.66
C ILE A 30 4.42 13.14 -4.63
N ASP A 31 3.58 14.13 -4.30
CA ASP A 31 2.12 13.98 -4.28
C ASP A 31 1.57 13.55 -5.66
N LYS A 32 2.04 14.18 -6.74
CA LYS A 32 1.62 13.84 -8.12
C LYS A 32 2.06 12.44 -8.53
N ILE A 33 3.27 12.03 -8.13
CA ILE A 33 3.79 10.68 -8.40
C ILE A 33 2.98 9.65 -7.63
N ALA A 34 2.64 9.91 -6.36
CA ALA A 34 1.79 9.06 -5.54
C ALA A 34 0.42 8.82 -6.20
N VAL A 35 -0.25 9.89 -6.64
CA VAL A 35 -1.55 9.80 -7.34
C VAL A 35 -1.44 8.96 -8.61
N THR A 36 -0.41 9.21 -9.42
CA THR A 36 -0.21 8.49 -10.69
C THR A 36 0.11 7.01 -10.45
N SER A 37 0.99 6.74 -9.50
CA SER A 37 1.40 5.40 -9.09
C SER A 37 0.20 4.60 -8.56
N PHE A 38 -0.59 5.21 -7.67
CA PHE A 38 -1.80 4.60 -7.13
C PHE A 38 -2.83 4.32 -8.24
N LYS A 39 -3.10 5.25 -9.16
CA LYS A 39 -4.04 5.01 -10.28
C LYS A 39 -3.64 3.81 -11.13
N LYS A 40 -2.35 3.71 -11.47
CA LYS A 40 -1.82 2.56 -12.23
C LYS A 40 -2.00 1.26 -11.45
N LEU A 41 -1.63 1.28 -10.17
CA LEU A 41 -1.75 0.14 -9.27
C LEU A 41 -3.20 -0.33 -9.14
N HIS A 42 -4.11 0.56 -8.77
CA HIS A 42 -5.51 0.24 -8.54
C HIS A 42 -6.16 -0.34 -9.81
N SER A 43 -5.84 0.21 -10.99
CA SER A 43 -6.33 -0.33 -12.27
C SER A 43 -5.84 -1.76 -12.52
N ALA A 44 -4.53 -2.00 -12.42
CA ALA A 44 -3.93 -3.31 -12.65
C ALA A 44 -4.42 -4.36 -11.64
N TYR A 45 -4.50 -3.99 -10.36
CA TYR A 45 -4.95 -4.87 -9.29
C TYR A 45 -6.44 -5.18 -9.40
N SER A 46 -7.26 -4.23 -9.83
CA SER A 46 -8.70 -4.47 -10.04
C SER A 46 -8.92 -5.45 -11.18
N GLN A 47 -8.16 -5.33 -12.27
CA GLN A 47 -8.19 -6.31 -13.36
C GLN A 47 -7.75 -7.70 -12.89
N ALA A 48 -6.63 -7.78 -12.16
CA ALA A 48 -6.15 -9.04 -11.61
C ALA A 48 -7.13 -9.67 -10.62
N LEU A 49 -7.90 -8.88 -9.87
CA LEU A 49 -8.92 -9.36 -8.94
C LEU A 49 -10.04 -10.06 -9.69
N LEU A 50 -10.53 -9.46 -10.79
CA LEU A 50 -11.59 -10.04 -11.62
C LEU A 50 -11.12 -11.34 -12.29
N ILE A 51 -9.91 -11.35 -12.87
CA ILE A 51 -9.32 -12.57 -13.45
C ILE A 51 -9.18 -13.66 -12.40
N THR A 52 -8.72 -13.31 -11.19
CA THR A 52 -8.57 -14.29 -10.10
C THR A 52 -9.90 -14.86 -9.65
N ALA A 53 -10.95 -14.03 -9.59
CA ALA A 53 -12.29 -14.51 -9.28
C ALA A 53 -12.80 -15.48 -10.36
N GLU A 54 -12.58 -15.17 -11.64
CA GLU A 54 -12.92 -16.04 -12.76
C GLU A 54 -12.16 -17.38 -12.73
N ASP A 55 -10.85 -17.34 -12.53
CA ASP A 55 -9.99 -18.54 -12.38
C ASP A 55 -10.43 -19.45 -11.22
N MET A 56 -11.07 -18.86 -10.21
CA MET A 56 -11.62 -19.52 -9.03
C MET A 56 -13.12 -19.82 -9.16
N GLN A 57 -13.69 -19.77 -10.37
CA GLN A 57 -15.09 -20.12 -10.66
C GLN A 57 -16.10 -19.22 -9.94
N GLY A 58 -15.73 -17.96 -9.68
CA GLY A 58 -16.60 -16.93 -9.13
C GLY A 58 -16.67 -16.86 -7.60
N ASP A 59 -16.20 -17.88 -6.88
CA ASP A 59 -16.07 -17.85 -5.42
C ASP A 59 -14.63 -18.04 -4.98
N THR A 60 -14.04 -16.97 -4.43
CA THR A 60 -12.65 -16.95 -4.00
C THR A 60 -12.47 -17.45 -2.56
N GLY A 61 -13.55 -17.49 -1.77
CA GLY A 61 -13.49 -17.69 -0.32
C GLY A 61 -12.60 -16.68 0.42
N CYS A 62 -12.32 -15.50 -0.17
CA CYS A 62 -11.48 -14.47 0.42
C CYS A 62 -12.05 -13.06 0.19
N TYR A 63 -13.05 -12.69 0.97
CA TYR A 63 -13.67 -11.37 0.89
C TYR A 63 -14.37 -10.98 2.19
N PHE A 64 -14.52 -9.67 2.39
CA PHE A 64 -15.57 -9.12 3.24
C PHE A 64 -16.84 -8.90 2.43
N SER A 65 -17.98 -9.27 2.99
CA SER A 65 -19.27 -9.00 2.36
C SER A 65 -19.68 -7.55 2.60
N SER A 66 -20.12 -6.87 1.55
CA SER A 66 -20.78 -5.57 1.69
C SER A 66 -22.26 -5.69 2.02
N ASP A 67 -22.82 -6.90 1.92
CA ASP A 67 -24.20 -7.21 2.27
C ASP A 67 -24.26 -7.85 3.66
N LYS A 68 -25.19 -7.39 4.50
CA LYS A 68 -25.35 -7.87 5.88
C LYS A 68 -25.92 -9.30 5.97
N HIS A 69 -26.55 -9.78 4.89
CA HIS A 69 -27.15 -11.10 4.81
C HIS A 69 -26.19 -12.17 4.29
N ILE A 70 -25.03 -11.76 3.76
CA ILE A 70 -23.98 -12.66 3.29
C ILE A 70 -22.82 -12.57 4.28
N ASN A 71 -22.38 -13.72 4.78
CA ASN A 71 -21.24 -13.77 5.69
C ASN A 71 -19.94 -13.46 4.93
N ASN A 72 -18.97 -12.91 5.66
CA ASN A 72 -17.60 -12.82 5.18
C ASN A 72 -17.03 -14.25 5.01
N ASP A 73 -16.19 -14.45 4.01
CA ASP A 73 -15.47 -15.73 3.83
C ASP A 73 -13.97 -15.48 3.74
N PHE A 74 -13.23 -16.18 4.60
CA PHE A 74 -11.76 -16.10 4.68
C PHE A 74 -11.10 -17.47 4.44
N SER A 75 -11.89 -18.52 4.21
CA SER A 75 -11.43 -19.91 4.10
C SER A 75 -10.51 -20.16 2.90
N GLY A 76 -10.67 -19.34 1.85
CA GLY A 76 -9.93 -19.41 0.59
C GLY A 76 -8.75 -18.46 0.48
N CYS A 77 -8.45 -17.62 1.48
CA CYS A 77 -7.46 -16.55 1.34
C CYS A 77 -6.05 -17.03 0.98
N ASP A 78 -5.56 -18.14 1.52
CA ASP A 78 -4.25 -18.69 1.14
C ASP A 78 -4.18 -19.05 -0.37
N ARG A 79 -5.26 -19.63 -0.91
CA ARG A 79 -5.33 -19.99 -2.34
C ARG A 79 -5.52 -18.75 -3.21
N PHE A 80 -6.35 -17.82 -2.76
CA PHE A 80 -6.60 -16.56 -3.44
C PHE A 80 -5.28 -15.80 -3.64
N TYR A 81 -4.50 -15.56 -2.59
CA TYR A 81 -3.27 -14.78 -2.69
C TYR A 81 -2.23 -15.39 -3.64
N LYS A 82 -2.13 -16.73 -3.67
CA LYS A 82 -1.25 -17.42 -4.62
C LYS A 82 -1.68 -17.16 -6.07
N ARG A 83 -2.96 -17.33 -6.38
CA ARG A 83 -3.50 -17.08 -7.74
C ARG A 83 -3.43 -15.61 -8.12
N PHE A 84 -3.82 -14.72 -7.22
CA PHE A 84 -3.76 -13.28 -7.40
C PHE A 84 -2.34 -12.80 -7.69
N ALA A 85 -1.35 -13.25 -6.91
CA ALA A 85 0.06 -12.94 -7.14
C ALA A 85 0.57 -13.51 -8.48
N THR A 86 0.13 -14.70 -8.89
CA THR A 86 0.44 -15.26 -10.21
C THR A 86 -0.12 -14.39 -11.34
N ASN A 87 -1.37 -13.96 -11.24
CA ASN A 87 -2.01 -13.07 -12.22
C ASN A 87 -1.34 -11.69 -12.31
N LEU A 88 -0.66 -11.27 -11.23
CA LEU A 88 0.18 -10.08 -11.17
C LEU A 88 1.66 -10.32 -11.54
N ARG A 89 2.02 -11.53 -12.01
CA ARG A 89 3.38 -11.90 -12.42
C ARG A 89 4.40 -11.81 -11.29
N VAL A 90 4.09 -12.45 -10.17
CA VAL A 90 5.03 -12.63 -9.05
C VAL A 90 6.36 -13.25 -9.52
N THR A 91 7.46 -12.67 -9.05
CA THR A 91 8.83 -13.14 -9.30
C THR A 91 9.49 -13.71 -8.05
N LYS A 92 9.04 -13.28 -6.86
CA LYS A 92 9.59 -13.75 -5.59
C LYS A 92 8.52 -13.84 -4.52
N PHE A 93 8.59 -14.90 -3.73
CA PHE A 93 7.70 -15.14 -2.59
C PHE A 93 8.51 -15.27 -1.30
N CYS A 94 8.16 -14.47 -0.30
CA CYS A 94 8.67 -14.59 1.06
C CYS A 94 7.54 -15.09 1.96
N LYS A 95 7.60 -16.35 2.39
CA LYS A 95 6.63 -16.91 3.34
C LYS A 95 6.67 -16.21 4.69
N ASN A 96 7.87 -15.80 5.11
CA ASN A 96 8.18 -15.09 6.34
C ASN A 96 9.48 -14.29 6.13
N ASN A 97 9.90 -13.55 7.15
CA ASN A 97 11.14 -12.78 7.16
C ASN A 97 11.29 -11.89 5.92
N ALA A 98 10.19 -11.24 5.51
CA ALA A 98 10.09 -10.49 4.27
C ALA A 98 11.16 -9.39 4.16
N LEU A 99 11.50 -8.73 5.27
CA LEU A 99 12.53 -7.70 5.29
C LEU A 99 13.93 -8.28 5.04
N SER A 100 14.34 -9.27 5.84
CA SER A 100 15.70 -9.86 5.71
C SER A 100 15.88 -10.62 4.41
N ASN A 101 14.80 -11.22 3.89
CA ASN A 101 14.79 -11.87 2.59
C ASN A 101 14.68 -10.85 1.44
N GLY A 102 14.56 -9.56 1.73
CA GLY A 102 14.57 -8.47 0.75
C GLY A 102 13.33 -8.42 -0.14
N CYS A 103 12.17 -8.90 0.34
CA CYS A 103 10.88 -8.73 -0.34
C CYS A 103 10.26 -7.35 -0.13
N ILE A 104 10.55 -6.69 1.00
CA ILE A 104 10.00 -5.37 1.35
C ILE A 104 11.10 -4.43 1.86
N PRO A 105 10.94 -3.11 1.75
CA PRO A 105 11.78 -2.12 2.42
C PRO A 105 11.39 -1.94 3.91
N VAL A 106 12.11 -1.07 4.60
CA VAL A 106 11.67 -0.52 5.90
C VAL A 106 10.73 0.64 5.62
N TYR A 107 9.53 0.59 6.21
CA TYR A 107 8.56 1.68 6.15
C TYR A 107 8.78 2.68 7.28
N ASN A 108 8.40 3.94 7.03
CA ASN A 108 8.58 5.03 8.00
C ASN A 108 7.68 4.92 9.23
N SER A 109 6.52 4.29 9.07
CA SER A 109 5.54 4.11 10.13
C SER A 109 4.81 2.78 9.95
N TYR A 110 4.40 2.19 11.07
CA TYR A 110 3.68 0.90 11.12
C TYR A 110 2.44 1.01 12.02
N ALA A 111 1.52 0.08 11.87
CA ALA A 111 0.32 0.03 12.69
C ALA A 111 0.67 -0.21 14.17
N LYS A 112 0.04 0.57 15.07
CA LYS A 112 0.27 0.52 16.52
C LYS A 112 -0.92 -0.03 17.32
N THR A 113 -2.08 -0.16 16.70
CA THR A 113 -3.30 -0.60 17.40
C THR A 113 -3.45 -2.12 17.33
N SER A 114 -4.01 -2.73 18.38
CA SER A 114 -4.18 -4.18 18.46
C SER A 114 -5.05 -4.74 17.32
N LYS A 115 -6.08 -4.01 16.89
CA LYS A 115 -6.97 -4.41 15.78
C LYS A 115 -6.27 -4.48 14.41
N CYS A 116 -5.17 -3.74 14.27
CA CYS A 116 -4.38 -3.64 13.04
C CYS A 116 -2.98 -4.23 13.22
N ALA A 117 -2.78 -5.08 14.23
CA ALA A 117 -1.48 -5.66 14.54
C ALA A 117 -0.89 -6.47 13.38
N GLY A 118 -1.74 -6.97 12.46
CA GLY A 118 -1.30 -7.58 11.20
C GLY A 118 -0.42 -6.68 10.31
N PHE A 119 -0.44 -5.35 10.49
CA PHE A 119 0.49 -4.41 9.85
C PHE A 119 1.44 -3.72 10.85
N SER A 120 1.67 -4.34 12.01
CA SER A 120 2.76 -3.93 12.89
C SER A 120 4.12 -4.24 12.24
N GLU A 121 5.17 -3.54 12.68
CA GLU A 121 6.53 -3.72 12.16
C GLU A 121 6.99 -5.19 12.23
N SER A 122 6.77 -5.83 13.38
CA SER A 122 7.13 -7.23 13.57
C SER A 122 6.38 -8.15 12.60
N MET A 123 5.08 -7.92 12.41
CA MET A 123 4.26 -8.73 11.50
C MET A 123 4.71 -8.56 10.05
N MET A 124 4.83 -7.34 9.54
CA MET A 124 5.24 -7.10 8.15
C MET A 124 6.67 -7.61 7.88
N ASN A 125 7.60 -7.37 8.80
CA ASN A 125 9.01 -7.69 8.57
C ASN A 125 9.33 -9.18 8.74
N LYS A 126 8.61 -9.89 9.62
CA LYS A 126 8.98 -11.24 10.05
C LYS A 126 7.92 -12.31 9.80
N PHE A 127 6.63 -12.01 9.91
CA PHE A 127 5.60 -13.07 9.97
C PHE A 127 4.65 -13.08 8.78
N ASN A 128 4.43 -11.94 8.14
CA ASN A 128 3.55 -11.85 7.00
C ASN A 128 4.19 -12.47 5.77
N GLN A 129 3.32 -13.02 4.94
CA GLN A 129 3.68 -13.42 3.59
C GLN A 129 3.81 -12.18 2.72
N ALA A 130 4.85 -12.15 1.90
CA ALA A 130 5.06 -11.10 0.92
C ALA A 130 5.33 -11.67 -0.47
N PHE A 131 4.81 -11.01 -1.49
CA PHE A 131 5.01 -11.34 -2.89
C PHE A 131 5.60 -10.13 -3.61
N VAL A 132 6.67 -10.31 -4.38
CA VAL A 132 7.27 -9.26 -5.21
C VAL A 132 6.90 -9.52 -6.66
N MET A 133 6.33 -8.52 -7.32
CA MET A 133 5.92 -8.58 -8.72
C MET A 133 7.10 -8.26 -9.64
N ASN A 134 6.93 -8.50 -10.95
CA ASN A 134 7.96 -8.22 -11.94
C ASN A 134 8.26 -6.72 -12.14
N ASP A 135 7.36 -5.84 -11.73
CA ASP A 135 7.53 -4.38 -11.75
C ASP A 135 8.14 -3.84 -10.44
N ASN A 136 8.61 -4.74 -9.57
CA ASN A 136 9.14 -4.49 -8.23
C ASN A 136 8.12 -4.00 -7.19
N SER A 137 6.84 -3.85 -7.54
CA SER A 137 5.80 -3.68 -6.52
C SER A 137 5.74 -4.92 -5.62
N ASN A 138 5.23 -4.75 -4.40
CA ASN A 138 5.07 -5.88 -3.49
C ASN A 138 3.71 -5.90 -2.81
N ILE A 139 3.26 -7.09 -2.45
CA ILE A 139 2.06 -7.35 -1.67
C ILE A 139 2.50 -7.90 -0.32
N ILE A 140 1.90 -7.41 0.76
CA ILE A 140 2.12 -7.86 2.13
C ILE A 140 0.76 -8.27 2.70
N VAL A 141 0.56 -9.58 2.85
CA VAL A 141 -0.74 -10.12 3.28
C VAL A 141 -0.99 -9.80 4.74
N PHE A 142 -2.16 -9.23 5.05
CA PHE A 142 -2.56 -9.00 6.42
C PHE A 142 -2.86 -10.32 7.11
N ASN A 143 -2.23 -10.53 8.26
CA ASN A 143 -2.30 -11.78 8.99
C ASN A 143 -2.69 -11.51 10.44
N GLN A 144 -3.95 -11.82 10.82
CA GLN A 144 -4.42 -11.67 12.20
C GLN A 144 -5.71 -12.47 12.46
N PRO A 145 -5.76 -13.36 13.48
CA PRO A 145 -4.65 -13.80 14.33
C PRO A 145 -3.54 -14.49 13.53
N ALA A 146 -2.39 -14.74 14.14
CA ALA A 146 -1.22 -15.26 13.42
C ALA A 146 -1.55 -16.54 12.60
N ASN A 147 -1.03 -16.57 11.37
CA ASN A 147 -1.28 -17.61 10.35
C ASN A 147 -2.71 -17.66 9.78
N VAL A 148 -3.52 -16.63 9.99
CA VAL A 148 -4.84 -16.48 9.36
C VAL A 148 -4.81 -15.27 8.44
N GLN A 149 -4.65 -15.54 7.14
CA GLN A 149 -4.75 -14.52 6.10
C GLN A 149 -6.18 -13.94 6.09
N LYS A 150 -6.26 -12.62 5.93
CA LYS A 150 -7.54 -11.91 5.77
C LYS A 150 -7.66 -11.34 4.35
N PRO A 151 -8.86 -10.94 3.90
CA PRO A 151 -9.08 -10.26 2.62
C PRO A 151 -8.61 -8.79 2.67
N LEU A 152 -7.39 -8.58 3.16
CA LEU A 152 -6.75 -7.30 3.37
C LEU A 152 -5.26 -7.49 3.14
N PHE A 153 -4.65 -6.61 2.36
CA PHE A 153 -3.20 -6.64 2.14
C PHE A 153 -2.68 -5.23 1.97
N ALA A 154 -1.45 -5.01 2.39
CA ALA A 154 -0.72 -3.82 2.02
C ALA A 154 -0.05 -4.04 0.67
N VAL A 155 0.11 -2.96 -0.07
CA VAL A 155 0.72 -2.97 -1.38
C VAL A 155 1.64 -1.76 -1.50
N ASP A 156 2.86 -2.05 -1.92
CA ASP A 156 3.88 -1.05 -2.16
C ASP A 156 4.00 -0.85 -3.67
N SER A 157 3.58 0.32 -4.15
CA SER A 157 3.39 0.59 -5.56
C SER A 157 4.66 0.89 -6.33
N ASN A 158 5.77 1.17 -5.64
CA ASN A 158 7.07 1.48 -6.24
C ASN A 158 8.21 0.60 -5.71
N GLY A 159 7.93 -0.32 -4.78
CA GLY A 159 8.86 -1.31 -4.29
C GLY A 159 9.76 -0.76 -3.18
N LYS A 160 11.07 -0.64 -3.41
CA LYS A 160 12.01 -0.17 -2.36
C LYS A 160 12.33 1.32 -2.49
N LEU A 161 11.61 2.02 -3.35
CA LEU A 161 11.87 3.42 -3.64
C LEU A 161 11.23 4.30 -2.57
N VAL A 162 11.88 5.42 -2.24
CA VAL A 162 11.33 6.41 -1.32
C VAL A 162 10.03 7.01 -1.89
N PRO A 163 9.06 7.41 -1.04
CA PRO A 163 9.18 7.68 0.39
C PRO A 163 9.01 6.52 1.39
N ASN A 164 8.55 5.32 1.02
CA ASN A 164 8.15 4.22 1.92
C ASN A 164 7.16 4.69 3.00
N LYS A 165 6.10 5.38 2.57
CA LYS A 165 5.06 6.00 3.41
C LYS A 165 3.66 5.56 3.00
N SER A 166 2.84 5.33 4.02
CA SER A 166 1.41 5.10 3.84
C SER A 166 0.74 6.29 3.13
N GLY A 167 -0.07 6.00 2.12
CA GLY A 167 -0.77 6.98 1.30
C GLY A 167 0.08 7.64 0.21
N TYR A 168 1.36 7.25 0.06
CA TYR A 168 2.25 7.76 -0.98
C TYR A 168 2.68 6.66 -1.95
N ASP A 169 3.21 5.58 -1.40
CA ASP A 169 3.61 4.38 -2.13
C ASP A 169 3.16 3.10 -1.43
N LEU A 170 2.99 3.13 -0.10
CA LEU A 170 2.35 2.06 0.65
C LEU A 170 0.84 2.32 0.77
N PHE A 171 0.02 1.39 0.30
CA PHE A 171 -1.44 1.42 0.40
C PHE A 171 -1.94 0.11 0.99
N SER A 172 -3.20 0.06 1.40
CA SER A 172 -3.88 -1.17 1.79
C SER A 172 -5.16 -1.35 1.01
N LEU A 173 -5.37 -2.53 0.45
CA LEU A 173 -6.57 -2.86 -0.29
C LEU A 173 -7.36 -3.94 0.46
N VAL A 174 -8.65 -3.70 0.65
CA VAL A 174 -9.60 -4.64 1.25
C VAL A 174 -10.42 -5.26 0.12
N ILE A 175 -10.45 -6.60 0.05
CA ILE A 175 -11.22 -7.33 -0.95
C ILE A 175 -12.66 -7.43 -0.47
N MET A 176 -13.57 -6.86 -1.24
CA MET A 176 -15.01 -6.83 -0.97
C MET A 176 -15.76 -7.65 -2.00
N ARG A 177 -16.89 -8.23 -1.60
CA ARG A 177 -17.87 -8.87 -2.48
C ARG A 177 -19.27 -8.33 -2.19
N ASN A 178 -20.01 -7.98 -3.23
CA ASN A 178 -21.39 -7.54 -3.09
C ASN A 178 -22.41 -8.69 -3.22
N ALA A 179 -23.69 -8.37 -3.03
CA ALA A 179 -24.79 -9.34 -3.10
C ALA A 179 -24.90 -10.05 -4.46
N ASN A 180 -24.53 -9.35 -5.54
CA ASN A 180 -24.53 -9.89 -6.91
C ASN A 180 -23.29 -10.75 -7.21
N GLY A 181 -22.39 -10.90 -6.24
CA GLY A 181 -21.17 -11.68 -6.34
C GLY A 181 -19.99 -10.97 -7.00
N TYR A 182 -20.09 -9.68 -7.30
CA TYR A 182 -18.99 -8.91 -7.87
C TYR A 182 -17.94 -8.56 -6.82
N TYR A 183 -16.68 -8.74 -7.21
CA TYR A 183 -15.51 -8.39 -6.41
C TYR A 183 -15.01 -6.99 -6.73
N TYR A 184 -14.61 -6.26 -5.68
CA TYR A 184 -14.06 -4.92 -5.80
C TYR A 184 -13.17 -4.60 -4.59
N PHE A 185 -12.40 -3.52 -4.66
CA PHE A 185 -11.66 -3.01 -3.51
C PHE A 185 -12.44 -1.95 -2.74
N HIS A 186 -12.37 -2.00 -1.42
CA HIS A 186 -12.99 -0.97 -0.57
C HIS A 186 -12.37 0.42 -0.86
N PRO A 187 -13.16 1.52 -0.77
CA PRO A 187 -12.65 2.86 -1.08
C PRO A 187 -11.60 3.42 -0.12
N ASP A 188 -11.51 2.90 1.10
CA ASP A 188 -10.42 3.22 2.05
C ASP A 188 -9.16 2.45 1.64
N VAL A 189 -8.13 3.19 1.27
CA VAL A 189 -6.87 2.66 0.73
C VAL A 189 -5.72 2.73 1.73
N THR A 190 -6.01 3.07 2.99
CA THR A 190 -5.04 3.05 4.10
C THR A 190 -5.60 2.37 5.36
N TYR A 191 -6.65 1.57 5.20
CA TYR A 191 -7.22 0.77 6.27
C TYR A 191 -6.15 -0.06 7.02
N CYS A 192 -6.08 0.15 8.33
CA CYS A 192 -5.07 -0.43 9.22
C CYS A 192 -3.61 -0.02 8.98
N LEU A 193 -3.33 0.92 8.08
CA LEU A 193 -2.04 1.58 7.95
C LEU A 193 -2.05 2.94 8.68
N PRO A 194 -0.87 3.46 9.09
CA PRO A 194 -0.77 4.82 9.61
C PRO A 194 -1.26 5.85 8.59
N GLN A 195 -1.94 6.90 9.04
CA GLN A 195 -2.37 7.99 8.17
C GLN A 195 -1.34 9.11 8.20
N GLU A 196 -0.61 9.27 7.09
CA GLU A 196 0.36 10.35 6.90
C GLU A 196 -0.33 11.61 6.36
N LYS A 197 0.00 12.78 6.91
CA LYS A 197 -0.58 14.05 6.47
C LYS A 197 -0.25 14.30 4.98
N GLY A 198 -1.29 14.50 4.16
CA GLY A 198 -1.16 14.75 2.73
C GLY A 198 -1.11 13.49 1.87
N GLY A 199 -1.12 12.31 2.48
CA GLY A 199 -1.24 11.04 1.77
C GLY A 199 -2.66 10.81 1.24
N ILE A 200 -2.77 9.87 0.31
CA ILE A 200 -4.03 9.35 -0.21
C ILE A 200 -4.58 8.37 0.83
N HIS A 201 -5.76 8.64 1.37
CA HIS A 201 -6.42 7.75 2.34
C HIS A 201 -7.64 7.06 1.76
N SER A 202 -8.22 7.64 0.72
CA SER A 202 -9.38 7.11 0.03
C SER A 202 -9.25 7.27 -1.49
N LEU A 203 -10.03 6.48 -2.23
CA LEU A 203 -10.17 6.67 -3.68
C LEU A 203 -10.59 8.10 -4.06
N GLN A 204 -11.32 8.80 -3.20
CA GLN A 204 -11.78 10.17 -3.47
C GLN A 204 -10.61 11.16 -3.50
N ASP A 205 -9.54 10.92 -2.74
CA ASP A 205 -8.37 11.82 -2.70
C ASP A 205 -7.60 11.84 -4.03
N VAL A 206 -7.80 10.82 -4.87
CA VAL A 206 -7.15 10.62 -6.17
C VAL A 206 -7.84 11.40 -7.31
N TYR A 207 -9.09 11.80 -7.08
CA TYR A 207 -9.95 12.49 -8.06
C TYR A 207 -10.34 13.93 -7.65
N LYS A 208 -9.72 14.46 -6.59
CA LYS A 208 -9.78 15.89 -6.23
C LYS A 208 -8.83 16.69 -7.11
#